data_AF-A0A932QYU1-F1
#
_entry.id   AF-A0A932QYU1-F1
#
_cell.length_a   1.000
_cell.length_b   1.000
_cell.length_c   1.000
_cell.angle_alpha   90.00
_cell.angle_beta   90.00
_cell.angle_gamma   90.00
#
_symmetry.space_group_name_H-M   'P 1'
#
loop_
_entity.id
_entity.type
_entity.pdbx_description
1 polymer ?
#
loop_
_entity_poly.entity_id
_entity_poly.type
_entity_poly.pdbx_seq_one_letter_code
_entity_poly.pdbx_strand_id
1 'polypeptide(L)' 'MKNNTKQCFFCTNGFKYIDYKEVDMIKKFTTQHASIMKSGKSGVCALHQKKLSAAIKRARHLALLPFVSR' A
#
# COMPACT_ATOMS: atom_id res chain seq x y z
N MET A 1 -22.74 6.50 8.49
CA MET A 1 -21.29 6.27 8.31
C MET A 1 -21.09 4.77 8.17
N LYS A 2 -20.61 4.27 7.02
CA LYS A 2 -20.49 2.81 6.79
C LYS A 2 -19.36 2.23 7.66
N ASN A 3 -19.70 1.75 8.85
CA ASN A 3 -18.88 0.85 9.66
C ASN A 3 -18.84 -0.50 8.95
N ASN A 4 -18.01 -0.62 7.93
CA ASN A 4 -17.64 -1.93 7.41
C ASN A 4 -16.36 -2.31 8.14
N THR A 5 -16.42 -3.34 8.98
CA THR A 5 -15.31 -3.97 9.70
C THR A 5 -14.38 -4.67 8.70
N LYS A 6 -13.87 -3.92 7.71
CA LYS A 6 -12.81 -4.39 6.84
C LYS A 6 -11.56 -4.51 7.68
N GLN A 7 -11.30 -5.73 8.13
CA GLN A 7 -10.05 -6.08 8.79
C GLN A 7 -8.90 -5.72 7.86
N CYS A 8 -7.95 -4.96 8.40
CA CYS A 8 -6.79 -4.53 7.65
C CYS A 8 -5.90 -5.75 7.35
N PHE A 9 -5.61 -5.96 6.06
CA PHE A 9 -4.73 -7.04 5.58
C PHE A 9 -3.41 -7.14 6.35
N PHE A 10 -2.79 -6.00 6.66
CA PHE A 10 -1.53 -5.99 7.41
C PHE A 10 -1.71 -6.34 8.90
N CYS A 11 -2.85 -5.97 9.50
CA CYS A 11 -3.15 -6.32 10.89
C CYS A 11 -3.44 -7.82 11.03
N THR A 12 -4.19 -8.41 10.10
CA THR A 12 -4.53 -9.84 10.13
C THR A 12 -3.32 -10.73 9.89
N ASN A 13 -2.41 -10.29 9.02
CA ASN A 13 -1.22 -11.05 8.69
C ASN A 13 -0.04 -10.80 9.66
N GLY A 14 -0.22 -9.95 10.68
CA GLY A 14 0.83 -9.70 11.70
C GLY A 14 2.07 -8.97 11.17
N PHE A 15 1.97 -8.23 10.06
CA PHE A 15 3.12 -7.52 9.49
C PHE A 15 3.54 -6.36 10.41
N LYS A 16 4.71 -6.49 11.03
CA LYS A 16 5.28 -5.43 11.89
C LYS A 16 5.85 -4.26 11.07
N TYR A 17 6.39 -4.57 9.89
CA TYR A 17 7.05 -3.63 8.99
C TYR A 17 6.67 -3.90 7.52
N ILE A 18 6.52 -2.83 6.75
CA ILE A 18 6.24 -2.88 5.30
C ILE A 18 7.52 -2.43 4.61
N ASP A 19 8.28 -3.39 4.07
CA ASP A 19 9.54 -3.11 3.39
C ASP A 19 9.28 -2.68 1.94
N TYR A 20 10.01 -1.66 1.48
CA TYR A 20 9.93 -1.17 0.11
C TYR A 20 10.53 -2.15 -0.92
N LYS A 21 11.33 -3.12 -0.46
CA LYS A 21 11.93 -4.16 -1.30
C LYS A 21 10.92 -5.22 -1.77
N GLU A 22 9.82 -5.39 -1.03
CA GLU A 22 8.77 -6.36 -1.36
C GLU A 22 7.81 -5.80 -2.43
N VAL A 23 8.30 -5.69 -3.66
CA VAL A 23 7.60 -5.03 -4.77
C VAL A 23 6.26 -5.69 -5.07
N ASP A 24 6.18 -7.03 -5.05
CA ASP A 24 4.95 -7.77 -5.35
C ASP A 24 3.84 -7.51 -4.34
N MET A 25 4.20 -7.33 -3.07
CA MET A 25 3.24 -7.00 -2.02
C MET A 25 2.74 -5.57 -2.20
N ILE A 26 3.65 -4.62 -2.44
CA ILE A 26 3.34 -3.20 -2.53
C ILE A 26 2.55 -2.88 -3.81
N LYS A 27 2.86 -3.55 -4.93
CA LYS A 27 2.20 -3.37 -6.22
C LYS A 27 0.69 -3.66 -6.14
N LYS A 28 0.28 -4.60 -5.29
CA LYS A 28 -1.15 -4.89 -5.01
C LYS A 28 -1.91 -3.70 -4.43
N PHE A 29 -1.22 -2.71 -3.86
CA PHE A 29 -1.81 -1.48 -3.31
C PHE A 29 -1.67 -0.27 -4.24
N THR A 30 -1.28 -0.50 -5.49
CA THR A 30 -1.25 0.51 -6.55
C THR A 30 -2.35 0.25 -7.58
N THR A 31 -2.85 1.30 -8.21
CA THR A 31 -3.81 1.18 -9.32
C THR A 31 -3.10 0.76 -10.61
N GLN A 32 -3.87 0.44 -11.65
CA GLN A 32 -3.33 0.16 -12.98
C GLN A 32 -2.42 1.29 -13.50
N HIS A 33 -2.77 2.55 -13.23
CA HIS A 33 -1.95 3.72 -13.57
C HIS A 33 -0.75 3.95 -12.63
N ALA A 34 -0.40 2.97 -11.80
CA ALA A 34 0.62 3.04 -10.77
C ALA A 34 0.35 4.05 -9.64
N SER A 35 -0.85 4.64 -9.52
CA SER A 35 -1.21 5.55 -8.43
C SER A 35 -1.44 4.80 -7.10
N ILE A 36 -1.12 5.44 -5.97
CA ILE A 36 -1.33 4.83 -4.65
C ILE A 36 -2.83 4.69 -4.36
N MET A 37 -3.31 3.50 -4.01
CA MET A 37 -4.72 3.30 -3.67
C MET A 37 -5.08 4.03 -2.36
N LYS A 38 -6.24 4.70 -2.36
CA LYS A 38 -6.80 5.35 -1.16
C LYS A 38 -7.25 4.31 -0.14
N SER A 39 -7.15 4.64 1.14
CA SER A 39 -7.50 3.76 2.29
C SER A 39 -8.91 3.14 2.19
N GLY A 40 -9.89 3.89 1.67
CA GLY A 40 -11.27 3.39 1.52
C GLY A 40 -11.41 2.26 0.50
N LYS A 41 -10.55 2.22 -0.54
CA LYS A 41 -10.52 1.14 -1.52
C LYS A 41 -9.58 0.00 -1.09
N SER A 42 -8.42 0.32 -0.52
CA SER A 42 -7.44 -0.69 -0.09
C SER A 42 -7.84 -1.46 1.17
N GLY A 43 -8.76 -0.94 1.99
CA GLY A 43 -9.18 -1.61 3.23
C GLY A 43 -8.08 -1.65 4.30
N VAL A 44 -7.05 -0.80 4.16
CA VAL A 44 -5.90 -0.71 5.07
C VAL A 44 -6.18 0.31 6.17
N CYS A 45 -5.79 0.02 7.41
CA CYS A 45 -5.94 0.97 8.53
C CYS A 45 -5.07 2.22 8.32
N ALA A 46 -5.44 3.33 8.95
CA ALA A 46 -4.74 4.60 8.77
C ALA A 46 -3.23 4.53 9.10
N LEU A 47 -2.84 3.75 10.12
CA LEU A 47 -1.44 3.55 10.50
C LEU A 47 -0.65 2.81 9.43
N HIS A 48 -1.17 1.69 8.94
CA HIS A 48 -0.52 0.92 7.88
C HIS A 48 -0.53 1.66 6.54
N GLN A 49 -1.55 2.47 6.24
CA GLN A 49 -1.59 3.29 5.03
C GLN A 49 -0.46 4.32 5.00
N LYS A 50 -0.11 4.95 6.14
CA LYS A 50 1.03 5.88 6.23
C LYS A 50 2.36 5.14 5.96
N LYS A 51 2.57 3.98 6.59
CA LYS A 51 3.76 3.15 6.39
C LYS A 51 3.88 2.67 4.94
N LEU A 52 2.79 2.19 4.37
CA LEU A 52 2.68 1.72 2.98
C LEU A 52 2.99 2.84 1.98
N SER A 53 2.44 4.05 2.18
CA SER A 53 2.73 5.21 1.33
C SER A 53 4.21 5.57 1.36
N ALA A 54 4.85 5.55 2.54
CA ALA A 54 6.28 5.78 2.67
C ALA A 54 7.12 4.70 1.97
N ALA A 55 6.71 3.43 2.05
CA ALA A 55 7.37 2.33 1.35
C ALA A 55 7.22 2.44 -0.18
N ILE A 56 6.02 2.74 -0.68
CA ILE A 56 5.77 2.96 -2.12
C ILE A 56 6.64 4.10 -2.65
N LYS A 57 6.70 5.23 -1.93
CA LYS A 57 7.53 6.38 -2.35
C LYS A 57 9.01 5.98 -2.41
N ARG A 58 9.52 5.29 -1.39
CA ARG A 58 10.90 4.77 -1.38
C ARG A 58 11.17 3.83 -2.56
N ALA A 59 10.28 2.89 -2.83
CA ALA A 59 10.38 1.98 -3.97
C ALA A 59 10.43 2.73 -5.31
N ARG A 60 9.64 3.81 -5.47
CA ARG A 60 9.68 4.65 -6.67
C ARG A 60 10.99 5.42 -6.84
N HIS A 61 11.54 5.97 -5.76
CA HIS A 61 12.85 6.63 -5.79
C HIS A 61 13.98 5.68 -6.21
N LEU A 62 13.85 4.39 -5.89
CA LEU A 62 14.81 3.34 -6.25
C LEU A 62 14.47 2.64 -7.59
N ALA A 63 13.54 3.19 -8.38
CA ALA A 63 13.10 2.63 -9.66
C ALA A 63 12.50 1.20 -9.59
N LEU A 64 12.11 0.72 -8.41
CA LEU A 64 11.44 -0.57 -8.23
C LEU A 64 9.96 -0.51 -8.64
N LEU A 65 9.35 0.68 -8.58
CA LEU A 65 7.97 0.93 -9.02
C LEU A 65 7.92 2.19 -9.91
N PRO A 66 7.09 2.19 -10.96
CA PRO A 66 6.92 3.37 -11.79
C PRO A 66 6.09 4.45 -11.05
N PHE A 67 6.33 5.72 -11.42
CA PHE A 67 5.47 6.83 -11.02
C PHE A 67 4.16 6.87 -11.81
N VAL A 68 4.22 6.48 -13.09
CA VAL A 68 3.11 6.44 -14.03
C VAL A 68 3.25 5.17 -14.87
N SER A 69 2.20 4.36 -14.95
CA SER A 69 2.10 3.31 -15.96
C SER A 69 1.38 3.88 -17.18
N ARG A 70 1.96 3.66 -18.37
CA ARG A 70 1.32 3.97 -19.65
C ARG A 70 0.21 2.96 -19.94
#